data_AF-A0A7S2GM79-F1
#
_entry.id   AF-A0A7S2GM79-F1
#
_cell.length_a   1.000
_cell.length_b   1.000
_cell.length_c   1.000
_cell.angle_alpha   90.00
_cell.angle_beta   90.00
_cell.angle_gamma   90.00
#
_symmetry.space_group_name_H-M   'P 1'
#
loop_
_entity.id
_entity.type
_entity.pdbx_description
1 polymer ?
#
loop_
_entity_poly.entity_id
_entity_poly.type
_entity_poly.pdbx_seq_one_letter_code
_entity_poly.pdbx_strand_id
1 'polypeptide(L)'
;LAVVRATPLEVTFSHCLYKVLLGEKITAKDVNQTDAQFAEHRVRAVLRSGGVARMEALLCDELSFVAVPAEAAPHLVTPLIEGGEGVRVTEGNKFEYAALLVEHYLIGHCREE
;
A
#
# COMPACT_ATOMS: atom_id res chain seq x y z
N LEU A 1 -29.11 0.08 -1.39
CA LEU A 1 -30.52 -0.35 -1.61
C LEU A 1 -30.69 -1.86 -1.53
N ALA A 2 -29.90 -2.66 -2.26
CA ALA A 2 -30.03 -4.12 -2.28
C ALA A 2 -29.90 -4.79 -0.90
N VAL A 3 -28.90 -4.38 -0.10
CA VAL A 3 -28.72 -4.86 1.29
C VAL A 3 -29.96 -4.57 2.15
N VAL A 4 -30.49 -3.35 2.10
CA VAL A 4 -31.69 -2.93 2.86
C VAL A 4 -32.94 -3.71 2.44
N ARG A 5 -33.05 -4.07 1.15
CA ARG A 5 -34.17 -4.83 0.59
C ARG A 5 -33.97 -6.35 0.63
N ALA A 6 -32.91 -6.83 1.28
CA ALA A 6 -32.52 -8.25 1.30
C ALA A 6 -32.51 -8.90 -0.09
N THR A 7 -32.12 -8.13 -1.12
CA THR A 7 -32.08 -8.60 -2.50
C THR A 7 -30.64 -9.00 -2.83
N PRO A 8 -30.36 -10.28 -3.12
CA PRO A 8 -29.03 -10.70 -3.53
C PRO A 8 -28.68 -10.03 -4.87
N LEU A 9 -27.43 -9.58 -4.98
CA LEU A 9 -26.87 -9.10 -6.23
C LEU A 9 -25.88 -10.14 -6.75
N GLU A 10 -25.96 -10.48 -8.02
CA GLU A 10 -24.97 -11.33 -8.70
C GLU A 10 -23.73 -10.53 -9.07
N VAL A 11 -23.12 -9.90 -8.05
CA VAL A 11 -21.88 -9.13 -8.20
C VAL A 11 -20.87 -9.67 -7.20
N THR A 12 -19.71 -10.09 -7.69
CA THR A 12 -18.60 -10.53 -6.86
C THR A 12 -17.64 -9.37 -6.65
N PHE A 13 -17.43 -9.01 -5.40
CA PHE A 13 -16.46 -7.99 -5.01
C PHE A 13 -15.17 -8.62 -4.45
N SER A 14 -14.07 -7.85 -4.49
CA SER A 14 -12.84 -8.26 -3.84
C SER A 14 -13.00 -8.28 -2.31
N HIS A 15 -12.19 -9.11 -1.65
CA HIS A 15 -12.16 -9.16 -0.18
C HIS A 15 -11.79 -7.80 0.44
N CYS A 16 -10.89 -7.05 -0.23
CA CYS A 16 -10.51 -5.70 0.18
C CYS A 16 -11.69 -4.75 0.27
N LEU A 17 -12.65 -4.83 -0.67
CA LEU A 17 -13.82 -3.96 -0.64
C LEU A 17 -14.67 -4.20 0.61
N TYR A 18 -14.88 -5.46 1.00
CA TYR A 18 -15.63 -5.79 2.21
C TYR A 18 -14.93 -5.27 3.47
N LYS A 19 -13.59 -5.36 3.54
CA LYS A 19 -12.83 -4.77 4.64
C LYS A 19 -13.04 -3.27 4.74
N VAL A 20 -12.98 -2.56 3.61
CA VAL A 20 -13.23 -1.11 3.58
C VAL A 20 -14.65 -0.80 4.09
N LEU A 21 -15.67 -1.52 3.61
CA LEU A 21 -17.06 -1.33 4.06
C LEU A 21 -17.26 -1.59 5.55
N LEU A 22 -16.51 -2.54 6.13
CA LEU A 22 -16.56 -2.90 7.54
C LEU A 22 -15.62 -2.07 8.43
N GLY A 23 -14.81 -1.17 7.85
CA GLY A 23 -13.81 -0.40 8.59
C GLY A 23 -12.62 -1.24 9.09
N GLU A 24 -12.39 -2.41 8.50
CA GLU A 24 -11.25 -3.26 8.82
C GLU A 24 -9.95 -2.74 8.18
N LYS A 25 -8.83 -2.98 8.87
CA LYS A 25 -7.51 -2.59 8.38
C LYS A 25 -7.08 -3.44 7.17
N ILE A 26 -6.54 -2.77 6.16
CA ILE A 26 -5.88 -3.39 5.02
C ILE A 26 -4.46 -3.82 5.41
N THR A 27 -4.06 -5.01 4.99
CA THR A 27 -2.81 -5.65 5.41
C THR A 27 -2.04 -6.20 4.21
N ALA A 28 -0.76 -6.53 4.42
CA ALA A 28 0.08 -7.13 3.38
C ALA A 28 -0.48 -8.46 2.83
N LYS A 29 -1.34 -9.16 3.59
CA LYS A 29 -2.04 -10.36 3.13
C LYS A 29 -3.02 -10.03 2.01
N ASP A 30 -3.72 -8.90 2.12
CA ASP A 30 -4.71 -8.45 1.15
C ASP A 30 -4.02 -8.06 -0.18
N VAL A 31 -2.84 -7.43 -0.08
CA VAL A 31 -1.99 -7.16 -1.25
C VAL A 31 -1.54 -8.46 -1.89
N ASN A 32 -1.04 -9.43 -1.12
CA ASN A 32 -0.58 -10.69 -1.68
C ASN A 32 -1.67 -11.49 -2.41
N GLN A 33 -2.95 -11.30 -2.06
CA GLN A 33 -4.08 -11.92 -2.76
C GLN A 33 -4.42 -11.23 -4.08
N THR A 34 -4.11 -9.93 -4.19
CA THR A 34 -4.43 -9.11 -5.36
C THR A 34 -3.23 -9.02 -6.32
N ASP A 35 -2.04 -8.81 -5.77
CA ASP A 35 -0.77 -8.67 -6.45
C ASP A 35 0.38 -9.25 -5.60
N ALA A 36 0.71 -10.51 -5.88
CA ALA A 36 1.80 -11.21 -5.19
C ALA A 36 3.18 -10.65 -5.53
N GLN A 37 3.38 -10.05 -6.71
CA GLN A 37 4.68 -9.50 -7.11
C GLN A 37 4.98 -8.22 -6.33
N PHE A 38 4.01 -7.32 -6.19
CA PHE A 38 4.16 -6.13 -5.35
C PHE A 38 4.41 -6.52 -3.89
N ALA A 39 3.64 -7.47 -3.36
CA ALA A 39 3.82 -7.97 -2.00
C ALA A 39 5.24 -8.53 -1.78
N GLU A 40 5.81 -9.25 -2.73
CA GLU A 40 7.15 -9.80 -2.60
C GLU A 40 8.24 -8.74 -2.76
N HIS A 41 8.21 -7.98 -3.85
CA HIS A 41 9.32 -7.11 -4.25
C HIS A 41 9.32 -5.73 -3.57
N ARG A 42 8.16 -5.25 -3.12
CA ARG A 42 8.03 -3.91 -2.52
C ARG A 42 7.77 -3.96 -1.02
N VAL A 43 6.92 -4.89 -0.58
CA VAL A 43 6.56 -4.99 0.84
C VAL A 43 7.55 -5.91 1.58
N ARG A 44 7.61 -7.20 1.22
CA ARG A 44 8.48 -8.17 1.91
C ARG A 44 9.96 -7.84 1.75
N ALA A 45 10.40 -7.38 0.58
CA ALA A 45 11.79 -7.00 0.35
C ALA A 45 12.28 -5.94 1.35
N VAL A 46 11.48 -4.90 1.59
CA VAL A 46 11.80 -3.84 2.57
C VAL A 46 11.74 -4.36 4.01
N LEU A 47 10.76 -5.21 4.33
CA LEU A 47 10.57 -5.74 5.69
C LEU A 47 11.65 -6.72 6.15
N ARG A 48 12.41 -7.33 5.22
CA ARG A 48 13.56 -8.20 5.56
C ARG A 48 14.62 -7.41 6.33
N SER A 49 15.46 -8.11 7.09
CA SER A 49 16.61 -7.49 7.77
C SER A 49 17.58 -6.89 6.75
N GLY A 50 17.90 -5.60 6.91
CA GLY A 50 18.69 -4.83 5.94
C GLY A 50 17.97 -4.62 4.60
N GLY A 51 16.65 -4.81 4.57
CA GLY A 51 15.82 -4.65 3.38
C GLY A 51 15.79 -3.20 2.90
N VAL A 52 15.84 -2.25 3.82
CA VAL A 52 15.89 -0.81 3.50
C VAL A 52 17.16 -0.50 2.72
N ALA A 53 18.34 -0.83 3.26
CA ALA A 53 19.62 -0.57 2.60
C ALA A 53 19.74 -1.26 1.22
N ARG A 54 19.18 -2.46 1.07
CA ARG A 54 19.12 -3.13 -0.22
C ARG A 54 18.23 -2.41 -1.22
N MET A 55 17.10 -1.87 -0.76
CA MET A 55 16.19 -1.11 -1.61
C MET A 55 16.83 0.23 -2.04
N GLU A 56 17.47 0.93 -1.12
CA GLU A 56 18.23 2.16 -1.39
C GLU A 56 19.33 1.92 -2.44
N ALA A 57 20.07 0.81 -2.31
CA ALA A 57 21.09 0.43 -3.29
C ALA A 57 20.52 0.14 -4.69
N LEU A 58 19.28 -0.36 -4.79
CA LEU A 58 18.60 -0.59 -6.07
C LEU A 58 18.05 0.71 -6.67
N LEU A 59 17.60 1.63 -5.83
CA LEU A 59 17.10 2.95 -6.23
C LEU A 59 18.23 3.94 -6.58
N CYS A 60 19.46 3.65 -6.14
CA CYS A 60 20.57 4.59 -6.13
C CYS A 60 20.25 5.88 -5.36
N ASP A 61 19.35 5.80 -4.37
CA ASP A 61 18.86 6.92 -3.57
C ASP A 61 18.29 6.44 -2.22
N GLU A 62 18.04 7.37 -1.30
CA GLU A 62 17.39 7.07 -0.03
C GLU A 62 15.90 6.71 -0.23
N LEU A 63 15.42 5.77 0.58
CA LEU A 63 14.01 5.38 0.55
C LEU A 63 13.23 6.34 1.43
N SER A 64 12.26 7.07 0.88
CA SER A 64 11.42 8.03 1.61
C SER A 64 9.99 7.52 1.83
N PHE A 65 9.21 8.18 2.69
CA PHE A 65 7.79 7.88 2.92
C PHE A 65 6.91 8.39 1.76
N VAL A 66 7.13 7.82 0.58
CA VAL A 66 6.40 8.13 -0.66
C VAL A 66 5.84 6.85 -1.30
N ALA A 67 4.71 6.98 -1.98
CA ALA A 67 4.09 5.89 -2.70
C ALA A 67 4.90 5.49 -3.93
N VAL A 68 4.64 4.28 -4.45
CA VAL A 68 5.19 3.89 -5.75
C VAL A 68 4.50 4.71 -6.84
N PRO A 69 5.25 5.40 -7.72
CA PRO A 69 4.65 6.13 -8.84
C PRO A 69 3.82 5.19 -9.71
N ALA A 70 2.61 5.61 -10.07
CA ALA A 70 1.80 4.86 -11.01
C ALA A 70 2.46 4.91 -12.41
N GLU A 71 2.35 3.83 -13.18
CA GLU A 71 2.89 3.80 -14.57
C GLU A 71 2.31 4.93 -15.43
N ALA A 72 1.07 5.33 -15.18
CA ALA A 72 0.40 6.42 -15.88
C ALA A 72 0.93 7.82 -15.50
N ALA A 73 1.61 7.95 -14.35
CA ALA A 73 2.13 9.22 -13.84
C ALA A 73 3.46 9.00 -13.09
N PRO A 74 4.55 8.66 -13.81
CA PRO A 74 5.82 8.28 -13.20
C PRO A 74 6.54 9.43 -12.47
N HIS A 75 6.12 10.69 -12.72
CA HIS A 75 6.67 11.87 -12.07
C HIS A 75 5.87 12.33 -10.85
N LEU A 76 4.71 11.71 -10.59
CA LEU A 76 3.91 12.06 -9.43
C LEU A 76 4.45 11.31 -8.21
N VAL A 77 5.10 12.06 -7.32
CA VAL A 77 5.47 11.56 -6.01
C VAL A 77 4.32 11.89 -5.07
N THR A 78 3.70 10.85 -4.53
CA THR A 78 2.61 11.00 -3.57
C THR A 78 3.16 10.65 -2.19
N PRO A 79 3.26 11.60 -1.26
CA PRO A 79 3.78 11.31 0.06
C PRO A 79 2.76 10.48 0.85
N LEU A 80 3.24 9.46 1.59
CA LEU A 80 2.40 8.56 2.41
C LEU A 80 2.01 9.18 3.76
N ILE A 81 2.75 10.20 4.16
CA ILE A 81 2.53 11.04 5.35
C ILE A 81 2.78 12.50 4.95
N GLU A 82 2.28 13.46 5.70
CA GLU A 82 2.58 14.88 5.45
C GLU A 82 4.11 15.12 5.41
N GLY A 83 4.60 15.66 4.29
CA GLY A 83 6.04 15.89 4.09
C GLY A 83 6.89 14.62 3.95
N GLY A 84 6.28 13.46 3.67
CA GLY A 84 6.95 12.16 3.60
C GLY A 84 8.13 12.07 2.63
N GLU A 85 8.20 12.95 1.64
CA GLU A 85 9.34 13.18 0.73
C GLU A 85 10.67 13.34 1.48
N GLY A 86 10.64 14.07 2.61
CA GLY A 86 11.81 14.39 3.43
C GLY A 86 12.02 13.44 4.61
N VAL A 87 11.15 12.44 4.77
CA VAL A 87 11.23 11.47 5.87
C VAL A 87 11.84 10.19 5.34
N ARG A 88 13.08 9.91 5.75
CA ARG A 88 13.79 8.69 5.37
C ARG A 88 13.22 7.46 6.08
N VAL A 89 13.06 6.39 5.32
CA VAL A 89 12.77 5.04 5.81
C VAL A 89 14.05 4.43 6.37
N THR A 90 13.94 3.89 7.58
CA THR A 90 15.01 3.28 8.35
C THR A 90 14.54 1.91 8.83
N GLU A 91 15.46 1.08 9.32
CA GLU A 91 15.10 -0.21 9.91
C GLU A 91 14.14 -0.08 11.11
N GLY A 92 14.15 1.08 11.80
CA GLY A 92 13.25 1.35 12.93
C GLY A 92 11.82 1.73 12.53
N ASN A 93 11.61 2.34 11.35
CA ASN A 93 10.30 2.83 10.91
C ASN A 93 9.75 2.09 9.67
N LYS A 94 10.49 1.14 9.08
CA LYS A 94 10.09 0.41 7.86
C LYS A 94 8.75 -0.33 7.95
N PHE A 95 8.32 -0.72 9.15
CA PHE A 95 7.03 -1.38 9.36
C PHE A 95 5.85 -0.43 9.17
N GLU A 96 6.01 0.81 9.61
CA GLU A 96 5.04 1.88 9.41
C GLU A 96 4.96 2.25 7.93
N TYR A 97 6.12 2.48 7.31
CA TYR A 97 6.23 2.70 5.86
C TYR A 97 5.52 1.60 5.07
N ALA A 98 5.80 0.32 5.36
CA ALA A 98 5.20 -0.79 4.64
C ALA A 98 3.68 -0.89 4.85
N ALA A 99 3.18 -0.55 6.04
CA ALA A 99 1.75 -0.53 6.31
C ALA A 99 1.03 0.56 5.50
N LEU A 100 1.58 1.77 5.49
CA LEU A 100 1.05 2.89 4.71
C LEU A 100 1.13 2.64 3.21
N LEU A 101 2.24 2.06 2.74
CA LEU A 101 2.43 1.71 1.34
C LEU A 101 1.37 0.69 0.87
N VAL A 102 1.10 -0.32 1.69
CA VAL A 102 0.07 -1.34 1.42
C VAL A 102 -1.33 -0.72 1.37
N GLU A 103 -1.65 0.15 2.32
CA GLU A 103 -2.95 0.83 2.37
C GLU A 103 -3.13 1.74 1.16
N HIS A 104 -2.14 2.57 0.85
CA HIS A 104 -2.16 3.43 -0.32
C HIS A 104 -2.27 2.62 -1.63
N TYR A 105 -1.55 1.51 -1.77
CA TYR A 105 -1.58 0.69 -2.99
C TYR A 105 -2.97 0.12 -3.30
N LEU A 106 -3.71 -0.33 -2.29
CA LEU A 106 -5.02 -0.96 -2.49
C LEU A 106 -6.18 0.04 -2.50
N ILE A 107 -6.11 1.10 -1.69
CA ILE A 107 -7.25 1.99 -1.43
C ILE A 107 -6.91 3.48 -1.46
N GLY A 108 -5.66 3.87 -1.73
CA GLY A 108 -5.20 5.26 -1.70
C GLY A 108 -5.92 6.20 -2.66
N HIS A 109 -6.60 5.65 -3.67
CA HIS A 109 -7.42 6.44 -4.62
C HIS A 109 -8.93 6.35 -4.34
N CYS A 110 -9.35 5.59 -3.33
CA CYS A 110 -10.76 5.29 -3.05
C CYS A 110 -11.29 5.93 -1.76
N ARG A 111 -10.41 6.42 -0.87
CA ARG A 111 -10.79 7.24 0.29
C ARG A 111 -10.55 8.70 -0.04
N GLU A 112 -11.63 9.49 -0.08
CA GLU A 112 -11.53 10.93 0.18
C GLU A 112 -11.24 11.08 1.68
N GLU A 113 -10.22 11.88 2.04
CA GLU A 113 -9.88 12.19 3.44
C GLU A 113 -11.00 12.96 4.16
#